data_AF-A0A0F4VMM6-F1
#
_entry.id   AF-A0A0F4VMM6-F1
#
_cell.length_a   1.000
_cell.length_b   1.000
_cell.length_c   1.000
_cell.angle_alpha   90.00
_cell.angle_beta   90.00
_cell.angle_gamma   90.00
#
_symmetry.space_group_name_H-M   'P 1'
#
loop_
_entity.id
_entity.type
_entity.pdbx_description
1 polymer ?
#
loop_
_entity_poly.entity_id
_entity_poly.type
_entity_poly.pdbx_seq_one_letter_code
_entity_poly.pdbx_strand_id
1 'polypeptide(L)'
;MILFWNYWREGTLPRLAFEFLLYTGLRCSDACRVRYPHLKGNILSIQTQKVGTIVTVEIPEIVMKLLAITPTGKETFIVNREKEKMNSFQFSQ
;
A
#
# COMPACT_ATOMS: atom_id res chain seq x y z
N MET A 1 6.10 9.53 -14.56
CA MET A 1 4.86 8.72 -14.39
C MET A 1 4.72 7.67 -15.49
N ILE A 2 4.67 8.06 -16.77
CA ILE A 2 4.49 7.11 -17.91
C ILE A 2 5.59 6.04 -17.96
N LEU A 3 6.87 6.40 -17.81
CA LEU A 3 7.98 5.44 -17.82
C LEU A 3 7.88 4.41 -16.67
N PHE A 4 7.48 4.85 -15.48
CA PHE A 4 7.30 3.99 -14.32
C PHE A 4 6.15 2.99 -14.55
N TRP A 5 5.02 3.46 -15.08
CA TRP A 5 3.86 2.62 -15.38
C TRP A 5 4.12 1.58 -16.48
N ASN A 6 4.97 1.91 -17.45
CA ASN A 6 5.36 0.98 -18.50
C ASN A 6 6.31 -0.11 -17.98
N TYR A 7 7.19 0.24 -17.04
CA TYR A 7 8.12 -0.71 -16.43
C TYR A 7 7.42 -1.61 -15.40
N TRP A 8 6.64 -1.00 -14.49
CA TRP A 8 5.88 -1.71 -13.46
C TRP A 8 4.40 -1.81 -13.86
N ARG A 9 4.05 -2.95 -14.44
CA ARG A 9 2.69 -3.26 -14.89
C ARG A 9 1.71 -3.42 -13.72
N GLU A 10 0.43 -3.26 -14.02
CA GLU A 10 -0.67 -3.59 -13.09
C GLU A 10 -0.52 -5.03 -12.55
N GLY A 11 -0.84 -5.26 -11.28
CA GLY A 11 -0.66 -6.55 -10.62
C GLY A 11 0.74 -6.80 -10.06
N THR A 12 1.69 -5.89 -10.29
CA THR A 12 3.00 -5.95 -9.65
C THR A 12 2.99 -5.20 -8.30
N LEU A 13 3.75 -5.72 -7.34
CA LEU A 13 3.83 -5.12 -6.02
C LEU A 13 4.40 -3.69 -6.02
N PRO A 14 5.45 -3.37 -6.81
CA PRO A 14 5.94 -1.99 -6.93
C PRO A 14 4.90 -1.03 -7.51
N ARG A 15 4.05 -1.49 -8.44
CA ARG A 15 2.97 -0.68 -8.99
C ARG A 15 1.93 -0.37 -7.92
N LEU A 16 1.48 -1.37 -7.18
CA LEU A 16 0.55 -1.19 -6.07
C LEU A 16 1.12 -0.24 -5.01
N ALA A 17 2.36 -0.49 -4.57
CA ALA A 17 3.02 0.28 -3.52
C ALA A 17 3.14 1.77 -3.87
N PHE A 18 3.53 2.09 -5.11
CA PHE A 18 3.66 3.46 -5.57
C PHE A 18 2.32 4.20 -5.59
N GLU A 19 1.29 3.61 -6.20
CA GLU A 19 -0.05 4.21 -6.28
C GLU A 19 -0.66 4.35 -4.87
N PHE A 20 -0.48 3.35 -4.03
CA PHE A 20 -0.96 3.37 -2.66
C PHE A 20 -0.34 4.52 -1.87
N LEU A 21 0.97 4.74 -1.96
CA LEU A 21 1.63 5.89 -1.31
C LEU A 21 1.17 7.22 -1.90
N LEU A 22 1.05 7.31 -3.22
CA LEU A 22 0.65 8.53 -3.91
C LEU A 22 -0.74 9.01 -3.48
N TYR A 23 -1.71 8.10 -3.38
CA TYR A 23 -3.08 8.46 -3.04
C TYR A 23 -3.36 8.52 -1.54
N THR A 24 -2.67 7.71 -0.71
CA THR A 24 -2.91 7.72 0.74
C THR A 24 -2.07 8.76 1.49
N GLY A 25 -0.96 9.23 0.90
CA GLY A 25 -0.02 10.15 1.56
C GLY A 25 0.66 9.57 2.80
N LEU A 26 0.53 8.26 3.04
CA LEU A 26 1.13 7.61 4.19
C LEU A 26 2.65 7.57 4.05
N ARG A 27 3.34 7.59 5.20
CA ARG A 27 4.77 7.27 5.24
C ARG A 27 4.96 5.79 4.87
N CYS A 28 6.07 5.46 4.22
CA CYS A 28 6.35 4.07 3.81
C CYS A 28 6.23 3.07 4.97
N SER A 29 6.70 3.43 6.17
CA SER A 29 6.57 2.60 7.38
C SER A 29 5.12 2.34 7.77
N ASP A 30 4.23 3.32 7.61
CA ASP A 30 2.79 3.18 7.89
C ASP A 30 2.08 2.42 6.78
N ALA A 31 2.44 2.64 5.50
CA ALA A 31 1.90 1.90 4.37
C ALA A 31 2.16 0.39 4.48
N CYS A 32 3.38 -0.01 4.91
CA CYS A 32 3.72 -1.42 5.17
C CYS A 32 2.93 -2.05 6.34
N ARG A 33 2.18 -1.26 7.13
CA ARG A 33 1.33 -1.75 8.22
C ARG A 33 -0.13 -1.86 7.83
N VAL A 34 -0.53 -1.39 6.65
CA VAL A 34 -1.92 -1.41 6.23
C VAL A 34 -2.39 -2.84 5.97
N ARG A 35 -3.60 -3.14 6.45
CA ARG A 35 -4.26 -4.45 6.42
C ARG A 35 -5.74 -4.27 6.09
N TYR A 36 -6.43 -5.36 5.73
CA TYR A 36 -7.88 -5.34 5.49
C TYR A 36 -8.71 -4.73 6.62
N PRO A 37 -8.44 -4.95 7.92
CA PRO A 37 -9.20 -4.30 9.00
C PRO A 37 -9.13 -2.76 9.02
N HIS A 38 -8.12 -2.15 8.41
CA HIS A 38 -8.02 -0.70 8.29
C HIS A 38 -8.90 -0.17 7.14
N LEU A 39 -9.44 -1.05 6.30
CA LEU A 39 -10.22 -0.70 5.11
C LEU A 39 -11.70 -1.02 5.35
N LYS A 40 -12.57 -0.03 5.16
CA LYS A 40 -14.03 -0.18 5.18
C LYS A 40 -14.58 0.31 3.85
N GLY A 41 -14.92 -0.62 2.95
CA GLY A 41 -15.22 -0.28 1.56
C GLY A 41 -13.98 0.30 0.88
N ASN A 42 -14.05 1.57 0.47
CA ASN A 42 -12.92 2.32 -0.07
C ASN A 42 -12.29 3.29 0.95
N ILE A 43 -12.77 3.35 2.19
CA ILE A 43 -12.23 4.26 3.21
C ILE A 43 -11.14 3.54 4.01
N LEU A 44 -9.92 4.07 3.94
CA LEU A 44 -8.78 3.62 4.74
C LEU A 44 -8.65 4.46 6.01
N SER A 45 -8.60 3.83 7.17
CA SER A 45 -8.34 4.48 8.45
C SER A 45 -7.24 3.76 9.23
N ILE A 46 -6.16 4.46 9.55
CA ILE A 46 -5.00 3.89 10.25
C ILE A 46 -4.38 4.88 11.23
N GLN A 47 -3.91 4.35 12.37
CA GLN A 47 -3.10 5.11 13.33
C GLN A 47 -1.62 5.08 12.93
N THR A 48 -1.07 6.26 12.65
CA THR A 48 0.33 6.44 12.23
C THR A 48 1.33 6.20 13.38
N GLN A 49 2.50 5.65 13.09
CA GLN A 49 3.49 5.31 14.13
C GLN A 49 4.15 6.52 14.78
N LYS A 50 4.49 7.54 13.98
CA LYS A 50 5.38 8.62 14.44
C LYS A 50 4.73 9.48 15.54
N VAL A 51 3.44 9.80 15.37
CA VAL A 51 2.73 10.75 16.24
C VAL A 51 1.45 10.14 16.84
N GLY A 52 1.01 8.98 16.35
CA GLY A 52 -0.24 8.37 16.82
C GLY A 52 -1.51 9.00 16.23
N THR A 53 -1.37 9.90 15.26
CA THR A 53 -2.50 10.53 14.57
C THR A 53 -3.25 9.52 13.73
N ILE A 54 -4.58 9.56 13.79
CA ILE A 54 -5.47 8.77 12.91
C ILE A 54 -5.58 9.48 11.57
N VAL A 55 -5.17 8.80 10.51
CA VAL A 55 -5.33 9.26 9.13
C VAL A 55 -6.48 8.48 8.52
N THR A 56 -7.46 9.20 7.97
CA THR A 56 -8.58 8.61 7.24
C THR A 56 -8.63 9.19 5.85
N VAL A 57 -8.51 8.35 4.84
CA VAL A 57 -8.44 8.73 3.42
C VAL A 57 -9.33 7.83 2.59
N GLU A 58 -9.99 8.39 1.60
CA GLU A 58 -10.71 7.62 0.59
C GLU A 58 -9.72 7.12 -0.47
N ILE A 59 -9.77 5.82 -0.73
CA ILE A 59 -8.94 5.16 -1.74
C ILE A 59 -9.68 5.19 -3.08
N PRO A 60 -9.10 5.77 -4.13
CA PRO A 60 -9.69 5.75 -5.46
C PRO A 60 -9.87 4.33 -6.01
N GLU A 61 -10.87 4.14 -6.87
CA GLU A 61 -11.19 2.84 -7.47
C GLU A 61 -9.99 2.20 -8.19
N ILE A 62 -9.12 3.00 -8.81
CA ILE A 62 -7.91 2.49 -9.47
C ILE A 62 -6.98 1.74 -8.50
N VAL A 63 -6.83 2.23 -7.27
CA VAL A 63 -5.99 1.58 -6.24
C VAL A 63 -6.70 0.35 -5.68
N MET A 64 -8.03 0.42 -5.52
CA MET A 64 -8.85 -0.74 -5.13
C MET A 64 -8.73 -1.88 -6.15
N LYS A 65 -8.77 -1.55 -7.46
CA LYS A 65 -8.53 -2.51 -8.54
C LYS A 65 -7.13 -3.12 -8.45
N LEU A 66 -6.10 -2.30 -8.22
CA LEU A 66 -4.72 -2.77 -8.06
C LEU A 66 -4.57 -3.70 -6.85
N LEU A 67 -5.20 -3.38 -5.72
CA LEU A 67 -5.22 -4.24 -4.52
C LEU A 67 -5.85 -5.60 -4.81
N ALA A 68 -6.90 -5.65 -5.64
CA ALA A 68 -7.59 -6.90 -5.97
C ALA A 68 -6.77 -7.82 -6.89
N ILE A 69 -5.99 -7.27 -7.83
CA ILE A 69 -5.23 -8.05 -8.82
C ILE A 69 -3.78 -8.33 -8.40
N THR A 70 -3.23 -7.55 -7.47
CA THR A 70 -1.84 -7.69 -7.04
C THR A 70 -1.75 -8.77 -5.96
N PRO A 71 -0.83 -9.74 -6.05
CA PRO A 71 -0.61 -10.71 -4.99
C PRO A 71 -0.13 -10.03 -3.71
N THR A 72 -1.01 -9.90 -2.72
CA THR A 72 -0.68 -9.36 -1.39
C THR A 72 -0.43 -10.47 -0.35
N GLY A 73 0.05 -10.08 0.84
CA GLY A 73 0.16 -10.99 1.97
C GLY A 73 -1.15 -11.25 2.69
N LYS A 74 -1.15 -12.24 3.59
CA LYS A 74 -2.26 -12.49 4.52
C LYS A 74 -2.41 -11.36 5.54
N GLU A 75 -1.28 -10.82 6.01
CA GLU A 75 -1.28 -9.80 7.05
C GLU A 75 -1.36 -8.39 6.49
N THR A 76 -0.54 -8.05 5.48
CA THR A 76 -0.38 -6.69 4.98
C THR A 76 -0.44 -6.65 3.46
N PHE A 77 -0.82 -5.50 2.90
CA PHE A 77 -0.92 -5.34 1.44
C PHE A 77 0.46 -5.34 0.76
N ILE A 78 1.46 -4.76 1.41
CA ILE A 78 2.82 -4.63 0.89
C ILE A 78 3.70 -5.70 1.56
N VAL A 79 4.20 -6.63 0.75
CA VAL A 79 5.00 -7.77 1.22
C VAL A 79 6.37 -7.84 0.55
N ASN A 80 7.30 -8.57 1.16
CA ASN A 80 8.58 -8.91 0.55
C ASN A 80 8.43 -10.02 -0.50
N ARG A 81 9.54 -10.44 -1.09
CA ARG A 81 9.59 -11.54 -2.08
C ARG A 81 9.11 -12.89 -1.52
N GLU A 82 9.20 -13.06 -0.21
CA GLU A 82 8.79 -14.25 0.54
C GLU A 82 7.30 -14.18 0.98
N LYS A 83 6.58 -13.12 0.58
CA LYS A 83 5.18 -12.83 0.95
C LYS A 83 4.97 -12.53 2.44
N GLU A 84 6.04 -12.18 3.13
CA GLU A 84 6.00 -11.73 4.52
C GLU A 84 5.83 -10.21 4.59
N LYS A 85 5.43 -9.72 5.75
CA LYS A 85 5.30 -8.28 6.00
C LYS A 85 6.63 -7.56 5.73
N MET A 86 6.59 -6.57 4.86
CA MET A 86 7.74 -5.73 4.57
C MET A 86 7.99 -4.71 5.68
N ASN A 87 9.26 -4.43 6.00
CA ASN A 87 9.62 -3.30 6.86
C ASN A 87 10.00 -2.05 6.03
N SER A 88 10.12 -0.89 6.68
CA SER A 88 10.42 0.37 5.99
C SER A 88 11.78 0.39 5.30
N PHE A 89 12.76 -0.37 5.81
CA PHE A 89 14.10 -0.46 5.21
C PHE A 89 14.03 -1.24 3.90
N GLN A 90 13.41 -2.43 3.91
CA GLN A 90 13.18 -3.27 2.73
C GLN A 90 12.34 -2.57 1.66
N PHE A 91 11.43 -1.68 2.06
CA PHE A 91 10.62 -0.91 1.12
C PHE A 91 11.45 0.11 0.32
N SER A 92 12.53 0.62 0.90
CA SER A 92 13.37 1.65 0.29
C SER A 92 14.55 1.12 -0.53
N GLN A 93 14.77 -0.20 -0.52
CA GLN A 93 15.85 -0.90 -1.25
C GLN A 93 15.35 -1.35 -2.62
#